data_AF-A0A7W0LNG7-F1
#
_entry.id   AF-A0A7W0LNG7-F1
#
_cell.length_a   1.000
_cell.length_b   1.000
_cell.length_c   1.000
_cell.angle_alpha   90.00
_cell.angle_beta   90.00
_cell.angle_gamma   90.00
#
_symmetry.space_group_name_H-M   'P 1'
#
loop_
_entity.id
_entity.type
_entity.pdbx_description
1 polymer ?
#
loop_
_entity_poly.entity_id
_entity_poly.type
_entity_poly.pdbx_seq_one_letter_code
_entity_poly.pdbx_strand_id
1 'polypeptide(L)'
;AALEVIESDENVRAIFINIFGGITRGEEVANGIVQALGRSAPRSPIVIRLDGTNAEEGRAILEPHLSERIVSRPTMLEAARKAVALAGR
;
A
#
# COMPACT_ATOMS: atom_id res chain seq x y z
N ALA A 1 -5.00 13.50 -0.81
CA ALA A 1 -5.73 13.67 0.47
C ALA A 1 -5.19 12.77 1.58
N ALA A 2 -5.56 11.48 1.70
CA ALA A 2 -5.11 10.66 2.85
C ALA A 2 -3.58 10.44 2.89
N LEU A 3 -2.98 10.06 1.76
CA LEU A 3 -1.53 9.85 1.67
C LEU A 3 -0.75 11.16 1.93
N GLU A 4 -1.21 12.28 1.39
CA GLU A 4 -0.61 13.61 1.63
C GLU A 4 -0.68 14.03 3.10
N VAL A 5 -1.80 13.74 3.79
CA VAL A 5 -1.95 14.06 5.22
C VAL A 5 -0.96 13.24 6.05
N ILE A 6 -0.84 11.93 5.78
CA ILE A 6 0.13 11.08 6.49
C ILE A 6 1.56 11.56 6.20
N GLU A 7 1.87 11.83 4.93
CA GLU A 7 3.18 12.31 4.52
C GLU A 7 3.51 13.71 5.04
N SER A 8 2.55 14.47 5.56
CA SER A 8 2.83 15.79 6.16
C SER A 8 3.52 15.70 7.52
N ASP A 9 3.45 14.55 8.20
CA ASP A 9 4.17 14.30 9.46
C ASP A 9 5.59 13.78 9.19
N GLU A 10 6.59 14.55 9.62
CA GLU A 10 8.01 14.23 9.45
C GLU A 10 8.47 13.01 10.26
N ASN A 11 7.69 12.55 11.24
CA ASN A 11 8.00 11.36 12.03
C ASN A 11 7.61 10.04 11.35
N VAL A 12 6.87 10.10 10.24
CA VAL A 12 6.45 8.89 9.52
C VAL A 12 7.67 8.23 8.87
N ARG A 13 7.93 6.98 9.25
CA ARG A 13 9.05 6.18 8.72
C ARG A 13 8.63 5.08 7.75
N ALA A 14 7.35 4.70 7.76
CA ALA A 14 6.75 3.80 6.79
C ALA A 14 5.23 3.95 6.82
N ILE A 15 4.58 3.63 5.70
CA ILE A 15 3.12 3.63 5.58
C ILE A 15 2.68 2.19 5.32
N PHE A 16 1.75 1.70 6.14
CA PHE A 16 1.15 0.39 5.95
C PHE A 16 -0.31 0.53 5.54
N ILE A 17 -0.60 0.30 4.27
CA ILE A 17 -1.96 0.26 3.72
C ILE A 17 -2.48 -1.15 3.89
N ASN A 18 -3.43 -1.34 4.80
CA ASN A 18 -4.08 -2.63 5.05
C ASN A 18 -5.57 -2.51 4.72
N ILE A 19 -5.99 -3.08 3.59
CA ILE A 19 -7.38 -3.05 3.15
C ILE A 19 -7.93 -4.46 3.00
N PHE A 20 -9.12 -4.67 3.56
CA PHE A 20 -9.94 -5.84 3.32
C PHE A 20 -11.18 -5.41 2.53
N GLY A 21 -11.21 -5.73 1.24
CA GLY A 21 -12.34 -5.45 0.36
C GLY A 21 -13.46 -6.46 0.59
N GLY A 22 -14.56 -6.04 1.21
CA GLY A 22 -15.77 -6.85 1.28
C GLY A 22 -16.67 -6.56 0.09
N ILE A 23 -17.48 -5.51 0.21
CA ILE A 23 -18.35 -5.00 -0.85
C ILE A 23 -17.54 -4.28 -1.93
N THR A 24 -16.59 -3.43 -1.52
CA THR A 24 -15.65 -2.78 -2.44
C THR A 24 -14.66 -3.80 -2.98
N ARG A 25 -14.52 -3.86 -4.30
CA ARG A 25 -13.72 -4.88 -4.99
C ARG A 25 -12.24 -4.49 -4.98
N GLY A 26 -11.36 -5.48 -4.88
CA GLY A 26 -9.92 -5.28 -4.80
C GLY A 26 -9.34 -4.49 -5.97
N GLU A 27 -9.87 -4.66 -7.19
CA GLU A 27 -9.44 -3.87 -8.35
C GLU A 27 -9.74 -2.37 -8.19
N GLU A 28 -10.86 -1.99 -7.58
CA GLU A 28 -11.22 -0.59 -7.36
C GLU A 28 -10.26 0.04 -6.34
N VAL A 29 -9.97 -0.69 -5.26
CA VAL A 29 -9.00 -0.28 -4.24
C VAL A 29 -7.61 -0.12 -4.86
N ALA A 30 -7.15 -1.11 -5.63
CA ALA A 30 -5.84 -1.07 -6.28
C ALA A 30 -5.70 0.11 -7.24
N ASN A 31 -6.71 0.36 -8.07
CA ASN A 31 -6.74 1.52 -8.96
C ASN A 31 -6.68 2.84 -8.19
N GLY A 32 -7.39 2.95 -7.06
CA GLY A 32 -7.31 4.12 -6.18
C GLY A 32 -5.89 4.35 -5.62
N ILE A 33 -5.20 3.27 -5.22
CA ILE A 33 -3.82 3.33 -4.76
C ILE A 33 -2.89 3.78 -5.89
N VAL A 34 -2.98 3.18 -7.08
CA VAL A 34 -2.15 3.54 -8.24
C VAL A 34 -2.35 5.02 -8.61
N GLN A 35 -3.59 5.50 -8.63
CA GLN A 35 -3.88 6.92 -8.87
C GLN A 35 -3.25 7.83 -7.80
N ALA A 36 -3.27 7.43 -6.53
CA ALA A 36 -2.65 8.20 -5.46
C ALA A 36 -1.11 8.25 -5.61
N LEU A 37 -0.47 7.12 -5.95
CA LEU A 37 0.97 7.04 -6.21
C LEU A 37 1.40 7.86 -7.44
N GLY A 38 0.53 7.98 -8.45
CA GLY A 38 0.81 8.81 -9.63
C GLY A 38 0.72 10.33 -9.38
N ARG A 39 0.02 10.77 -8.33
CA ARG A 39 -0.14 12.19 -8.00
C ARG A 39 1.00 12.74 -7.15
N SER A 40 1.68 11.90 -6.39
CA SER A 40 2.79 12.31 -5.51
C SER A 40 3.74 11.15 -5.30
N ALA A 41 5.05 11.44 -5.32
CA ALA A 41 6.07 10.48 -4.95
C ALA A 41 6.16 10.42 -3.41
N PRO A 42 5.73 9.33 -2.75
CA PRO A 42 5.77 9.24 -1.30
C PRO A 42 7.22 9.24 -0.80
N ARG A 43 7.49 10.03 0.25
CA ARG A 43 8.84 10.06 0.86
C ARG A 43 9.05 8.80 1.68
N SER A 44 8.01 8.31 2.34
CA SER A 44 8.07 7.10 3.17
C SER A 44 7.88 5.83 2.33
N PRO A 45 8.56 4.72 2.68
CA PRO A 45 8.26 3.43 2.08
C PRO A 45 6.81 3.01 2.38
N ILE A 46 6.15 2.40 1.40
CA ILE A 46 4.77 1.94 1.48
C ILE A 46 4.73 0.42 1.42
N VAL A 47 4.02 -0.19 2.35
CA VAL A 47 3.65 -1.61 2.30
C VAL A 47 2.14 -1.71 2.15
N ILE A 48 1.70 -2.55 1.22
CA ILE A 48 0.30 -2.74 0.88
C ILE A 48 -0.09 -4.18 1.20
N ARG A 49 -1.20 -4.37 1.88
CA ARG A 49 -1.93 -5.63 1.94
C ARG A 49 -3.34 -5.39 1.47
N LEU A 50 -3.71 -6.17 0.45
CA LEU A 50 -5.04 -6.19 -0.14
C LEU A 50 -5.58 -7.62 -0.06
N ASP A 51 -6.74 -7.76 0.56
CA ASP A 51 -7.42 -9.05 0.74
C ASP A 51 -8.95 -8.88 0.62
N GLY A 52 -9.68 -9.97 0.49
CA GLY A 52 -11.13 -9.99 0.26
C GLY A 52 -11.51 -10.16 -1.21
N THR A 53 -12.65 -9.60 -1.61
CA THR A 53 -13.22 -9.75 -2.96
C THR A 53 -12.24 -9.21 -4.01
N ASN A 54 -11.88 -10.05 -4.99
CA ASN A 54 -10.95 -9.73 -6.08
C ASN A 54 -9.57 -9.21 -5.64
N ALA A 55 -9.08 -9.71 -4.51
CA ALA A 55 -7.76 -9.33 -4.02
C ALA A 55 -6.62 -9.76 -4.95
N GLU A 56 -6.79 -10.85 -5.71
CA GLU A 56 -5.78 -11.31 -6.67
C GLU A 56 -5.64 -10.36 -7.85
N GLU A 57 -6.76 -9.95 -8.44
CA GLU A 57 -6.82 -8.98 -9.53
C GLU A 57 -6.30 -7.61 -9.07
N GLY A 58 -6.70 -7.18 -7.87
CA GLY A 58 -6.17 -5.96 -7.27
C GLY A 58 -4.65 -6.02 -7.05
N ARG A 59 -4.10 -7.15 -6.61
CA ARG A 59 -2.66 -7.34 -6.49
C ARG A 59 -1.96 -7.33 -7.85
N ALA A 60 -2.55 -7.94 -8.88
CA ALA A 60 -2.02 -7.91 -10.24
C ALA A 60 -1.97 -6.48 -10.82
N ILE A 61 -2.96 -5.64 -10.50
CA ILE A 61 -2.96 -4.21 -10.88
C ILE A 61 -1.81 -3.46 -10.20
N LEU A 62 -1.44 -3.81 -8.96
CA LEU A 62 -0.35 -3.17 -8.24
C LEU A 62 1.03 -3.61 -8.74
N GLU A 63 1.18 -4.83 -9.27
CA GLU A 63 2.45 -5.46 -9.64
C GLU A 63 3.39 -4.56 -10.47
N PRO A 64 2.94 -3.87 -11.54
CA PRO A 64 3.80 -3.01 -12.35
C PRO A 64 4.29 -1.75 -11.63
N HIS A 65 3.67 -1.38 -10.51
CA HIS A 65 3.97 -0.18 -9.72
C HIS A 65 4.80 -0.50 -8.46
N LEU A 66 5.12 -1.77 -8.23
CA LEU A 66 5.94 -2.18 -7.10
C LEU A 66 7.41 -1.81 -7.31
N SER A 67 8.10 -1.54 -6.21
CA SER A 67 9.52 -1.19 -6.19
C SER A 67 10.14 -1.58 -4.84
N GLU A 68 11.42 -1.27 -4.62
CA GLU A 68 12.05 -1.48 -3.32
C GLU A 68 11.37 -0.72 -2.17
N ARG A 69 10.70 0.40 -2.49
CA ARG A 69 9.98 1.25 -1.53
C ARG A 69 8.47 1.05 -1.54
N ILE A 70 7.88 0.43 -2.57
CA ILE A 70 6.44 0.16 -2.66
C ILE A 70 6.26 -1.35 -2.78
N VAL A 71 5.80 -1.99 -1.71
CA VAL A 71 5.81 -3.46 -1.60
C VAL A 71 4.42 -3.97 -1.30
N SER A 72 3.96 -4.98 -2.05
CA SER A 72 2.72 -5.71 -1.75
C SER A 72 3.02 -7.02 -1.02
N ARG A 73 2.19 -7.37 -0.03
CA ARG A 73 2.20 -8.69 0.65
C ARG A 73 0.77 -9.21 0.84
N PRO A 74 0.52 -10.51 0.60
CA PRO A 74 -0.83 -11.06 0.64
C PRO A 74 -1.37 -11.16 2.08
N THR A 75 -0.51 -11.44 3.05
CA THR A 75 -0.94 -11.66 4.44
C THR A 75 -0.64 -10.47 5.34
N MET A 76 -1.50 -10.28 6.35
CA MET A 76 -1.34 -9.20 7.34
C MET A 76 0.01 -9.29 8.07
N LEU A 77 0.42 -10.50 8.46
CA LEU A 77 1.67 -10.72 9.20
C LEU A 77 2.91 -10.39 8.35
N GLU A 78 2.95 -10.82 7.10
CA GLU A 78 4.07 -10.51 6.21
C GLU A 78 4.16 -9.01 5.91
N ALA A 79 3.02 -8.38 5.67
CA ALA A 79 2.96 -6.95 5.40
C ALA A 79 3.40 -6.12 6.62
N ALA A 80 2.91 -6.46 7.81
CA ALA A 80 3.32 -5.80 9.05
C ALA A 80 4.83 -5.96 9.32
N ARG A 81 5.37 -7.18 9.18
CA ARG A 81 6.83 -7.42 9.34
C ARG A 81 7.64 -6.61 8.33
N LYS A 82 7.18 -6.53 7.08
CA LYS A 82 7.85 -5.74 6.04
C LYS A 82 7.80 -4.24 6.34
N ALA A 83 6.67 -3.73 6.84
CA ALA A 83 6.54 -2.33 7.21
C ALA A 83 7.51 -1.95 8.34
N VAL A 84 7.60 -2.78 9.39
CA VAL A 84 8.57 -2.60 10.49
C VAL A 84 10.01 -2.64 9.97
N ALA A 85 10.33 -3.59 9.08
CA ALA A 85 11.68 -3.70 8.51
C ALA A 85 12.08 -2.49 7.65
N LEU A 86 11.12 -1.85 6.97
CA LEU A 86 11.36 -0.64 6.19
C LEU A 86 11.40 0.62 7.07
N ALA A 87 10.66 0.67 8.18
CA ALA A 87 10.65 1.78 9.12
C ALA A 87 11.90 1.89 10.01
N GLY A 88 12.67 0.80 10.12
CA GLY A 88 13.91 0.74 10.90
C GLY A 88 15.18 1.07 10.10
N ARG A 89 15.04 1.43 8.82
CA ARG A 89 16.12 1.95 7.96
C ARG A 89 16.16 3.47 8.04
#